data_AF-A0A4Z1J612-F1
#
_entry.id   AF-A0A4Z1J612-F1
#
_cell.length_a   1.000
_cell.length_b   1.000
_cell.length_c   1.000
_cell.angle_alpha   90.00
_cell.angle_beta   90.00
_cell.angle_gamma   90.00
#
_symmetry.space_group_name_H-M   'P 1'
#
loop_
_entity.id
_entity.type
_entity.pdbx_description
1 polymer ?
#
loop_
_entity_poly.entity_id
_entity_poly.type
_entity_poly.pdbx_seq_one_letter_code
_entity_poly.pdbx_strand_id
1 'polypeptide(L)'
;MASRYQADTQSSDLSWLCSEGPYQEFIKSLKSRNPSIYKPDPKNHRIGSRVGTSRSVVLNVCPDHTVTSEHFKNVSELKNHFAQRVKDDGKGKPNTMQKVYILEGLDPQFIETYGSYFFMNPMFFARQGRNTIWDMRDIQEGFSDSPPLPSLENPDKCFRLKYREMRKFGPDYDHWRTICATSGSHVSGIGFEYKLDSLAAVERKCSFWFRDATHNQGGWDAVILCEPPVHKVYRARSLFPQEIKSELFQGGYMDFIELDVLIRDGLNGALDGPPRTCMFDDLCFYFEHHSPLLFEMEGATPPLIASAFLKKIVASHYMKLIDYFEIIVQRLKRAEGLLSRQTDKQDYNSWPEQREQWSSLQLTHRFLSEYSSDIQSIIQTLRISNSTPYPTHYLSSTLDFPFIHNSLSNLYSRVTTIISSTQGLSSIVANREALHEARLSVREAKNSKTLTFIGLVFIPLAYTSALFSMSGEYRPGGEEFWVYWVTSVPIMVLVFAVTWAMQFEWDERGGGRWWGRAIMTGNRGGKGSGDRDRVQWGEKK
;
A
#
# COMPACT_ATOMS: atom_id res chain seq x y z
N MET A 1 -16.90 21.62 15.27
CA MET A 1 -17.83 21.99 14.18
C MET A 1 -17.40 21.26 12.92
N ALA A 2 -18.08 20.15 12.62
CA ALA A 2 -17.85 19.39 11.39
C ALA A 2 -18.51 20.15 10.23
N SER A 3 -17.69 20.65 9.30
CA SER A 3 -18.18 21.15 8.02
C SER A 3 -18.87 20.00 7.31
N ARG A 4 -20.20 20.07 7.21
CA ARG A 4 -20.99 19.18 6.37
C ARG A 4 -20.52 19.42 4.95
N TYR A 5 -20.00 18.37 4.32
CA TYR A 5 -19.75 18.30 2.89
C TYR A 5 -21.09 18.59 2.19
N GLN A 6 -21.30 19.82 1.74
CA GLN A 6 -22.36 20.12 0.79
C GLN A 6 -21.96 19.44 -0.51
N ALA A 7 -22.79 18.52 -0.98
CA ALA A 7 -22.67 17.98 -2.32
C ALA A 7 -22.87 19.16 -3.29
N ASP A 8 -21.75 19.70 -3.78
CA ASP A 8 -21.78 20.73 -4.81
C ASP A 8 -22.64 20.21 -5.96
N THR A 9 -23.65 21.03 -6.30
CA THR A 9 -24.39 21.00 -7.54
C THR A 9 -23.49 20.59 -8.70
N GLN A 10 -23.90 19.54 -9.41
CA GLN A 10 -23.26 18.97 -10.60
C GLN A 10 -22.76 20.05 -11.56
N SER A 11 -21.50 20.45 -11.42
CA SER A 11 -20.78 21.07 -12.52
C SER A 11 -20.34 19.95 -13.45
N SER A 12 -21.01 19.83 -14.60
CA SER A 12 -20.60 19.00 -15.73
C SER A 12 -19.37 19.58 -16.43
N ASP A 13 -18.40 20.07 -15.66
CA ASP A 13 -17.21 20.71 -16.18
C ASP A 13 -16.17 19.63 -16.52
N LEU A 14 -16.01 19.38 -17.82
CA LEU A 14 -15.02 18.46 -18.37
C LEU A 14 -13.63 19.12 -18.53
N SER A 15 -13.47 20.39 -18.11
CA SER A 15 -12.21 21.13 -18.19
C SER A 15 -11.04 20.43 -17.52
N TRP A 16 -11.31 19.59 -16.49
CA TRP A 16 -10.29 18.79 -15.80
C TRP A 16 -9.62 17.75 -16.72
N LEU A 17 -10.35 17.24 -17.73
CA LEU A 17 -9.88 16.22 -18.65
C LEU A 17 -9.47 16.82 -19.99
N CYS A 18 -10.24 17.77 -20.52
CA CYS A 18 -10.11 18.22 -21.89
C CYS A 18 -10.56 19.68 -22.04
N SER A 19 -9.73 20.51 -22.69
CA SER A 19 -10.09 21.91 -22.98
C SER A 19 -11.24 22.00 -23.99
N GLU A 20 -11.85 23.17 -24.14
CA GLU A 20 -12.92 23.37 -25.11
C GLU A 20 -12.45 23.09 -26.56
N GLY A 21 -13.27 22.34 -27.29
CA GLY A 21 -13.02 21.97 -28.69
C GLY A 21 -13.84 20.76 -29.14
N PRO A 22 -13.66 20.31 -30.39
CA PRO A 22 -14.45 19.22 -30.98
C PRO A 22 -14.30 17.89 -30.22
N TYR A 23 -13.16 17.61 -29.60
CA TYR A 23 -13.01 16.37 -28.83
C TYR A 23 -13.76 16.44 -27.50
N GLN A 24 -13.83 17.59 -26.84
CA GLN A 24 -14.71 17.78 -25.68
C GLN A 24 -16.18 17.55 -26.02
N GLU A 25 -16.66 17.99 -27.19
CA GLU A 25 -18.03 17.71 -27.66
C GLU A 25 -18.24 16.21 -27.92
N PHE A 26 -17.26 15.55 -28.52
CA PHE A 26 -17.27 14.10 -28.68
C PHE A 26 -17.34 13.38 -27.32
N ILE A 27 -16.56 13.82 -26.32
CA ILE A 27 -16.62 13.27 -24.96
C ILE A 27 -18.04 13.41 -24.41
N LYS A 28 -18.65 14.61 -24.51
CA LYS A 28 -20.04 14.90 -24.06
C LYS A 28 -21.06 13.96 -24.70
N SER A 29 -20.88 13.59 -25.96
CA SER A 29 -21.76 12.64 -26.66
C SER A 29 -21.73 11.23 -26.08
N LEU A 30 -20.65 10.84 -25.39
CA LEU A 30 -20.45 9.49 -24.86
C LEU A 30 -20.98 9.30 -23.42
N LYS A 31 -21.72 10.28 -22.87
CA LYS A 31 -22.18 10.27 -21.47
C LYS A 31 -22.97 9.03 -21.07
N SER A 32 -23.93 8.65 -21.90
CA SER A 32 -24.79 7.49 -21.65
C SER A 32 -24.04 6.17 -21.81
N ARG A 33 -23.02 6.13 -22.67
CA ARG A 33 -22.23 4.91 -22.94
C ARG A 33 -21.19 4.66 -21.86
N ASN A 34 -20.58 5.72 -21.32
CA ASN A 34 -19.57 5.60 -20.30
C ASN A 34 -19.72 6.67 -19.22
N PRO A 35 -20.53 6.39 -18.17
CA PRO A 35 -20.77 7.35 -17.10
C PRO A 35 -19.51 7.69 -16.29
N SER A 36 -18.49 6.82 -16.29
CA SER A 36 -17.30 7.00 -15.47
C SER A 36 -16.42 8.17 -15.91
N ILE A 37 -16.46 8.56 -17.19
CA ILE A 37 -15.54 9.56 -17.79
C ILE A 37 -15.75 10.96 -17.21
N TYR A 38 -16.91 11.24 -16.61
CA TYR A 38 -17.34 12.60 -16.30
C TYR A 38 -16.86 13.12 -14.97
N LYS A 39 -16.49 12.22 -14.05
CA LYS A 39 -15.96 12.61 -12.74
C LYS A 39 -14.44 12.45 -12.72
N PRO A 40 -13.71 13.48 -12.25
CA PRO A 40 -12.28 13.34 -11.99
C PRO A 40 -12.06 12.30 -10.89
N ASP A 41 -10.83 11.80 -10.80
CA ASP A 41 -10.44 10.98 -9.66
C ASP A 41 -10.60 11.80 -8.36
N PRO A 42 -11.40 11.34 -7.38
CA PRO A 42 -11.63 12.06 -6.13
C PRO A 42 -10.34 12.33 -5.36
N LYS A 43 -9.28 11.53 -5.54
CA LYS A 43 -7.97 11.76 -4.91
C LYS A 43 -7.17 12.86 -5.58
N ASN A 44 -7.50 13.19 -6.83
CA ASN A 44 -6.84 14.24 -7.59
C ASN A 44 -7.37 15.64 -7.26
N HIS A 45 -8.29 15.80 -6.30
CA HIS A 45 -8.81 17.11 -5.85
C HIS A 45 -7.74 18.11 -5.39
N ARG A 46 -6.53 17.62 -5.05
CA ARG A 46 -5.40 18.46 -4.65
C ARG A 46 -4.46 18.82 -5.80
N ILE A 47 -4.58 18.16 -6.94
CA ILE A 47 -3.71 18.44 -8.08
C ILE A 47 -4.09 19.83 -8.59
N GLY A 48 -3.08 20.70 -8.73
CA GLY A 48 -3.27 22.03 -9.33
C GLY A 48 -3.59 21.94 -10.81
N SER A 49 -3.54 23.07 -11.52
CA SER A 49 -3.66 23.05 -12.97
C SER A 49 -2.56 22.19 -13.60
N ARG A 50 -2.94 21.30 -14.53
CA ARG A 50 -2.02 20.51 -15.36
C ARG A 50 -1.58 21.26 -16.62
N VAL A 51 -2.07 22.49 -16.81
CA VAL A 51 -1.73 23.30 -17.97
C VAL A 51 -0.25 23.68 -17.92
N GLY A 52 0.46 23.46 -19.03
CA GLY A 52 1.88 23.72 -19.16
C GLY A 52 2.79 22.65 -18.54
N THR A 53 2.24 21.54 -18.03
CA THR A 53 3.05 20.45 -17.46
C THR A 53 3.34 19.31 -18.45
N SER A 54 2.89 19.44 -19.71
CA SER A 54 3.00 18.38 -20.72
C SER A 54 3.91 18.80 -21.85
N ARG A 55 4.58 17.80 -22.45
CA ARG A 55 5.40 17.95 -23.66
C ARG A 55 5.16 16.76 -24.57
N SER A 56 5.41 16.95 -25.85
CA SER A 56 5.20 15.91 -26.85
C SER A 56 6.39 15.80 -27.80
N VAL A 57 6.62 14.62 -28.35
CA VAL A 57 7.54 14.40 -29.46
C VAL A 57 6.87 13.52 -30.50
N VAL A 58 7.25 13.71 -31.76
CA VAL A 58 6.92 12.82 -32.86
C VAL A 58 8.20 12.21 -33.38
N LEU A 59 8.25 10.89 -33.37
CA LEU A 59 9.35 10.10 -33.89
C LEU A 59 8.90 9.51 -35.23
N ASN A 60 9.49 9.97 -36.33
CA ASN A 60 9.22 9.44 -37.65
C ASN A 60 10.28 8.37 -37.96
N VAL A 61 9.84 7.14 -38.15
CA VAL A 61 10.71 6.04 -38.57
C VAL A 61 10.84 6.10 -40.09
N CYS A 62 12.07 6.31 -40.54
CA CYS A 62 12.44 6.39 -41.95
C CYS A 62 12.51 4.98 -42.57
N PRO A 63 12.47 4.86 -43.92
CA PRO A 63 12.58 3.57 -44.59
C PRO A 63 13.90 2.83 -44.35
N ASP A 64 14.95 3.53 -43.96
CA ASP A 64 16.25 2.99 -43.55
C ASP A 64 16.31 2.58 -42.06
N HIS A 65 15.15 2.57 -41.39
CA HIS A 65 14.96 2.27 -39.97
C HIS A 65 15.59 3.28 -38.99
N THR A 66 16.14 4.39 -39.50
CA THR A 66 16.56 5.52 -38.67
C THR A 66 15.35 6.32 -38.20
N VAL A 67 15.53 7.10 -37.13
CA VAL A 67 14.44 7.90 -36.55
C VAL A 67 14.79 9.37 -36.59
N THR A 68 13.80 10.17 -36.99
CA THR A 68 13.87 11.64 -36.89
C THR A 68 12.84 12.13 -35.88
N SER A 69 13.28 13.00 -34.96
CA SER A 69 12.48 13.49 -33.84
C SER A 69 12.05 14.95 -34.04
N GLU A 70 10.77 15.25 -33.84
CA GLU A 70 10.22 16.60 -33.80
C GLU A 70 9.62 16.85 -32.40
N HIS A 71 10.22 17.75 -31.62
CA HIS A 71 9.78 18.06 -30.25
C HIS A 71 8.81 19.25 -30.21
N PHE A 72 7.73 19.10 -29.45
CA PHE A 72 6.70 20.09 -29.25
C PHE A 72 6.64 20.46 -27.77
N LYS A 73 7.10 21.66 -27.44
CA LYS A 73 6.97 22.23 -26.08
C LYS A 73 5.66 22.98 -25.92
N ASN A 74 5.13 23.51 -27.01
CA ASN A 74 3.91 24.32 -27.02
C ASN A 74 2.78 23.63 -27.79
N VAL A 75 1.56 23.78 -27.28
CA VAL A 75 0.36 23.25 -27.93
C VAL A 75 0.15 23.83 -29.34
N SER A 76 0.53 25.10 -29.56
CA SER A 76 0.38 25.76 -30.86
C SER A 76 1.17 25.09 -31.98
N GLU A 77 2.40 24.64 -31.69
CA GLU A 77 3.25 23.92 -32.65
C GLU A 77 2.62 22.58 -33.01
N LEU A 78 2.12 21.85 -32.02
CA LEU A 78 1.44 20.57 -32.21
C LEU A 78 0.13 20.72 -33.00
N LYS A 79 -0.66 21.77 -32.74
CA LYS A 79 -1.86 22.10 -33.53
C LYS A 79 -1.52 22.36 -34.98
N ASN A 80 -0.43 23.09 -35.26
CA ASN A 80 0.02 23.34 -36.63
C ASN A 80 0.47 22.04 -37.32
N HIS A 81 1.17 21.15 -36.62
CA HIS A 81 1.56 19.84 -37.12
C HIS A 81 0.33 19.01 -37.54
N PHE A 82 -0.67 18.86 -36.67
CA PHE A 82 -1.89 18.12 -37.02
C PHE A 82 -2.73 18.82 -38.09
N ALA A 83 -2.82 20.15 -38.09
CA ALA A 83 -3.52 20.88 -39.14
C ALA A 83 -2.86 20.67 -40.52
N GLN A 84 -1.54 20.59 -40.57
CA GLN A 84 -0.81 20.26 -41.79
C GLN A 84 -1.10 18.82 -42.23
N ARG A 85 -1.15 17.87 -41.30
CA ARG A 85 -1.49 16.47 -41.58
C ARG A 85 -2.90 16.30 -42.13
N VAL A 86 -3.90 16.94 -41.52
CA VAL A 86 -5.28 16.93 -42.04
C VAL A 86 -5.35 17.49 -43.46
N LYS A 87 -4.56 18.53 -43.78
CA LYS A 87 -4.48 19.07 -45.15
C LYS A 87 -3.82 18.10 -46.12
N ASP A 88 -2.79 17.37 -45.69
CA ASP A 88 -2.10 16.39 -46.52
C ASP A 88 -2.99 15.16 -46.79
N ASP A 89 -3.69 14.67 -45.76
CA ASP A 89 -4.68 13.60 -45.88
C ASP A 89 -5.82 14.00 -46.83
N GLY A 90 -6.34 15.23 -46.69
CA GLY A 90 -7.39 15.78 -47.55
C GLY A 90 -6.97 16.01 -49.00
N LYS A 91 -5.66 16.14 -49.27
CA LYS A 91 -5.07 16.22 -50.62
C LYS A 91 -4.79 14.85 -51.24
N GLY A 92 -5.18 13.76 -50.56
CA GLY A 92 -4.91 12.40 -51.03
C GLY A 92 -3.42 12.07 -51.02
N LYS A 93 -2.62 12.69 -50.14
CA LYS A 93 -1.25 12.24 -49.82
C LYS A 93 -1.35 11.24 -48.67
N PRO A 94 -1.42 9.93 -48.96
CA PRO A 94 -1.62 8.93 -47.92
C PRO A 94 -0.46 8.89 -46.94
N ASN A 95 -0.75 8.55 -45.69
CA ASN A 95 0.27 8.32 -44.68
C ASN A 95 1.08 7.06 -45.01
N THR A 96 2.24 7.24 -45.63
CA THR A 96 3.21 6.16 -45.87
C THR A 96 4.24 6.05 -44.76
N MET A 97 4.23 6.96 -43.78
CA MET A 97 5.22 7.02 -42.71
C MET A 97 4.76 6.28 -41.46
N GLN A 98 5.74 5.73 -40.76
CA GLN A 98 5.59 5.07 -39.48
C GLN A 98 5.92 6.07 -38.37
N LYS A 99 4.95 6.38 -37.50
CA LYS A 99 5.08 7.48 -36.53
C LYS A 99 4.76 7.01 -35.13
N VAL A 100 5.64 7.35 -34.19
CA VAL A 100 5.42 7.18 -32.76
C VAL A 100 5.30 8.56 -32.12
N TYR A 101 4.10 8.89 -31.67
CA TYR A 101 3.80 10.07 -30.89
C TYR A 101 3.99 9.74 -29.41
N ILE A 102 4.84 10.47 -28.71
CA ILE A 102 5.00 10.31 -27.26
C ILE A 102 4.51 11.59 -26.59
N LEU A 103 3.55 11.46 -25.68
CA LEU A 103 2.99 12.53 -24.88
C LEU A 103 3.32 12.27 -23.41
N GLU A 104 4.06 13.19 -22.78
CA GLU A 104 4.26 13.20 -21.33
C GLU A 104 3.27 14.15 -20.67
N GLY A 105 2.53 13.67 -19.68
CA GLY A 105 1.57 14.47 -18.93
C GLY A 105 0.13 14.43 -19.47
N LEU A 106 -0.76 15.11 -18.76
CA LEU A 106 -2.21 15.12 -18.99
C LEU A 106 -2.75 16.56 -19.02
N ASP A 107 -2.06 17.45 -19.71
CA ASP A 107 -2.54 18.80 -19.97
C ASP A 107 -3.82 18.75 -20.85
N PRO A 108 -4.96 19.31 -20.39
CA PRO A 108 -6.21 19.31 -21.14
C PRO A 108 -6.10 19.87 -22.57
N GLN A 109 -5.17 20.79 -22.83
CA GLN A 109 -4.95 21.38 -24.15
C GLN A 109 -4.27 20.41 -25.13
N PHE A 110 -3.32 19.61 -24.64
CA PHE A 110 -2.72 18.52 -25.42
C PHE A 110 -3.74 17.42 -25.67
N ILE A 111 -4.56 17.07 -24.66
CA ILE A 111 -5.61 16.05 -24.79
C ILE A 111 -6.63 16.43 -25.86
N GLU A 112 -7.09 17.69 -25.88
CA GLU A 112 -7.99 18.19 -26.93
C GLU A 112 -7.31 18.12 -28.31
N THR A 113 -6.04 18.51 -28.41
CA THR A 113 -5.30 18.52 -29.69
C THR A 113 -5.10 17.11 -30.26
N TYR A 114 -4.68 16.15 -29.44
CA TYR A 114 -4.56 14.75 -29.82
C TYR A 114 -5.92 14.10 -30.09
N GLY A 115 -6.88 14.35 -29.19
CA GLY A 115 -8.22 13.78 -29.27
C GLY A 115 -8.98 14.23 -30.52
N SER A 116 -8.84 15.50 -30.91
CA SER A 116 -9.51 16.05 -32.09
C SER A 116 -8.93 15.58 -33.41
N TYR A 117 -7.67 15.11 -33.42
CA TYR A 117 -7.06 14.52 -34.60
C TYR A 117 -7.30 13.01 -34.69
N PHE A 118 -7.11 12.27 -33.60
CA PHE A 118 -7.20 10.81 -33.60
C PHE A 118 -8.58 10.26 -33.26
N PHE A 119 -9.45 11.04 -32.60
CA PHE A 119 -10.74 10.61 -32.06
C PHE A 119 -10.64 9.32 -31.22
N MET A 120 -9.59 9.23 -30.39
CA MET A 120 -9.36 8.12 -29.48
C MET A 120 -10.52 7.98 -28.47
N ASN A 121 -10.75 6.77 -27.96
CA ASN A 121 -11.69 6.58 -26.85
C ASN A 121 -11.21 7.42 -25.64
N PRO A 122 -12.04 8.32 -25.07
CA PRO A 122 -11.59 9.20 -23.98
C PRO A 122 -11.15 8.46 -22.70
N MET A 123 -11.51 7.18 -22.57
CA MET A 123 -10.97 6.31 -21.52
C MET A 123 -9.45 6.15 -21.60
N PHE A 124 -8.84 6.31 -22.77
CA PHE A 124 -7.38 6.32 -22.93
C PHE A 124 -6.73 7.37 -22.00
N PHE A 125 -7.23 8.61 -22.03
CA PHE A 125 -6.74 9.69 -21.19
C PHE A 125 -7.28 9.63 -19.76
N ALA A 126 -8.58 9.34 -19.61
CA ALA A 126 -9.21 9.32 -18.29
C ALA A 126 -8.60 8.24 -17.38
N ARG A 127 -8.36 7.02 -17.90
CA ARG A 127 -7.73 5.93 -17.13
C ARG A 127 -6.26 6.18 -16.82
N GLN A 128 -5.54 6.93 -17.66
CA GLN A 128 -4.17 7.33 -17.34
C GLN A 128 -4.13 8.19 -16.07
N GLY A 129 -5.11 9.09 -15.87
CA GLY A 129 -5.16 9.98 -14.71
C GLY A 129 -5.67 9.36 -13.42
N ARG A 130 -6.21 8.13 -13.45
CA ARG A 130 -6.80 7.47 -12.28
C ARG A 130 -5.76 6.71 -11.47
N ASN A 131 -5.73 6.93 -10.15
CA ASN A 131 -4.75 6.37 -9.21
C ASN A 131 -5.35 5.32 -8.28
N THR A 132 -6.51 4.78 -8.65
CA THR A 132 -7.23 3.64 -8.04
C THR A 132 -8.10 3.85 -6.79
N ILE A 133 -9.12 2.98 -6.73
CA ILE A 133 -10.42 3.07 -6.04
C ILE A 133 -10.40 2.51 -4.60
N TRP A 134 -9.37 1.75 -4.22
CA TRP A 134 -9.32 0.94 -2.99
C TRP A 134 -9.22 1.72 -1.68
N ASP A 135 -8.97 3.03 -1.77
CA ASP A 135 -8.84 3.92 -0.61
C ASP A 135 -9.79 5.11 -0.80
N MET A 136 -11.02 4.78 -1.18
CA MET A 136 -12.15 5.67 -0.95
C MET A 136 -12.81 5.24 0.36
N ARG A 137 -12.94 6.21 1.28
CA ARG A 137 -13.71 5.98 2.52
C ARG A 137 -15.20 5.83 2.24
N ASP A 138 -15.66 6.39 1.13
CA ASP A 138 -17.06 6.39 0.69
C ASP A 138 -17.15 5.91 -0.77
N ILE A 139 -18.13 5.06 -1.07
CA ILE A 139 -18.43 4.65 -2.45
C ILE A 139 -18.98 5.87 -3.20
N GLN A 140 -18.19 6.44 -4.12
CA GLN A 140 -18.63 7.57 -4.93
C GLN A 140 -19.25 7.08 -6.24
N GLU A 141 -20.50 7.47 -6.51
CA GLU A 141 -21.18 7.20 -7.77
C GLU A 141 -20.56 7.99 -8.94
N GLY A 142 -20.56 7.42 -10.14
CA GLY A 142 -20.12 8.09 -11.37
C GLY A 142 -18.60 8.16 -11.58
N PHE A 143 -17.83 7.44 -10.77
CA PHE A 143 -16.40 7.22 -10.96
C PHE A 143 -16.12 5.71 -10.94
N SER A 144 -15.39 5.21 -11.94
CA SER A 144 -14.95 3.81 -11.96
C SER A 144 -13.77 3.64 -12.91
N ASP A 145 -12.76 2.86 -12.51
CA ASP A 145 -11.67 2.37 -13.36
C ASP A 145 -11.93 0.92 -13.83
N SER A 146 -13.20 0.52 -13.90
CA SER A 146 -13.61 -0.79 -14.43
C SER A 146 -12.98 -1.00 -15.82
N PRO A 147 -12.22 -2.11 -16.01
CA PRO A 147 -11.76 -2.47 -17.33
C PRO A 147 -12.95 -2.82 -18.23
N PRO A 148 -12.81 -2.68 -19.56
CA PRO A 148 -13.77 -3.24 -20.50
C PRO A 148 -13.83 -4.76 -20.39
N LEU A 149 -14.82 -5.39 -21.03
CA LEU A 149 -14.87 -6.85 -21.12
C LEU A 149 -13.60 -7.38 -21.81
N PRO A 150 -13.00 -8.49 -21.34
CA PRO A 150 -11.79 -9.04 -21.94
C PRO A 150 -11.91 -9.39 -23.43
N SER A 151 -13.13 -9.67 -23.89
CA SER A 151 -13.44 -9.92 -25.31
C SER A 151 -13.34 -8.67 -26.19
N LEU A 152 -13.44 -7.48 -25.60
CA LEU A 152 -13.33 -6.19 -26.29
C LEU A 152 -11.91 -5.60 -26.21
N GLU A 153 -11.05 -6.15 -25.36
CA GLU A 153 -9.65 -5.76 -25.29
C GLU A 153 -8.89 -6.26 -26.51
N ASN A 154 -8.05 -5.40 -27.07
CA ASN A 154 -7.16 -5.74 -28.16
C ASN A 154 -5.79 -5.10 -27.91
N PRO A 155 -4.78 -5.88 -27.46
CA PRO A 155 -3.46 -5.35 -27.16
C PRO A 155 -2.75 -4.74 -28.38
N ASP A 156 -3.14 -5.12 -29.60
CA ASP A 156 -2.60 -4.55 -30.83
C ASP A 156 -3.18 -3.15 -31.14
N LYS A 157 -4.28 -2.77 -30.48
CA LYS A 157 -4.91 -1.45 -30.63
C LYS A 157 -4.67 -0.52 -29.46
N CYS A 158 -4.83 -1.01 -28.23
CA CYS A 158 -4.65 -0.18 -27.06
C CYS A 158 -4.45 -1.02 -25.79
N PHE A 159 -3.54 -0.59 -24.93
CA PHE A 159 -3.37 -1.14 -23.59
C PHE A 159 -2.85 -0.08 -22.62
N ARG A 160 -2.96 -0.34 -21.32
CA ARG A 160 -2.37 0.46 -20.24
C ARG A 160 -1.54 -0.45 -19.36
N LEU A 161 -0.30 -0.07 -19.08
CA LEU A 161 0.56 -0.75 -18.13
C LEU A 161 0.72 0.11 -16.88
N LYS A 162 0.61 -0.54 -15.73
CA LYS A 162 0.91 0.05 -14.42
C LYS A 162 2.23 -0.53 -13.95
N TYR A 163 3.12 0.30 -13.43
CA TYR A 163 4.43 -0.12 -12.96
C TYR A 163 4.90 0.69 -11.76
N ARG A 164 5.99 0.26 -11.14
CA ARG A 164 6.56 0.89 -9.94
C ARG A 164 7.95 1.40 -10.22
N GLU A 165 8.15 2.70 -10.07
CA GLU A 165 9.45 3.34 -10.21
C GLU A 165 10.08 3.51 -8.83
N MET A 166 11.18 2.79 -8.57
CA MET A 166 11.90 2.88 -7.30
C MET A 166 12.74 4.16 -7.26
N ARG A 167 12.43 5.04 -6.29
CA ARG A 167 13.17 6.29 -6.09
C ARG A 167 13.65 6.43 -4.65
N LYS A 168 14.81 7.07 -4.51
CA LYS A 168 15.36 7.55 -3.26
C LYS A 168 14.98 9.01 -3.08
N PHE A 169 14.31 9.31 -1.99
CA PHE A 169 13.93 10.66 -1.61
C PHE A 169 14.90 11.22 -0.57
N GLY A 170 14.99 12.55 -0.52
CA GLY A 170 15.77 13.26 0.49
C GLY A 170 15.22 13.09 1.92
N PRO A 171 15.89 13.69 2.92
CA PRO A 171 15.43 13.65 4.32
C PRO A 171 14.03 14.25 4.53
N ASP A 172 13.52 15.03 3.58
CA ASP A 172 12.18 15.61 3.58
C ASP A 172 11.06 14.57 3.35
N TYR A 173 11.40 13.33 2.99
CA TYR A 173 10.45 12.21 2.92
C TYR A 173 10.24 11.61 4.31
N ASP A 174 9.27 12.17 5.02
CA ASP A 174 9.00 11.89 6.44
C ASP A 174 7.56 11.42 6.70
N HIS A 175 6.76 11.21 5.64
CA HIS A 175 5.35 10.89 5.78
C HIS A 175 4.85 9.79 4.83
N TRP A 176 4.12 8.83 5.39
CA TRP A 176 3.51 7.69 4.70
C TRP A 176 2.47 8.05 3.64
N ARG A 177 1.89 9.27 3.74
CA ARG A 177 0.87 9.78 2.82
C ARG A 177 1.52 10.84 1.94
N THR A 178 2.24 10.38 0.93
CA THR A 178 2.91 11.26 -0.03
C THR A 178 2.39 10.98 -1.42
N ILE A 179 2.01 12.03 -2.13
CA ILE A 179 1.40 11.96 -3.45
C ILE A 179 2.14 12.92 -4.39
N CYS A 180 2.46 12.48 -5.61
CA CYS A 180 3.02 13.34 -6.65
C CYS A 180 2.04 14.48 -6.97
N ALA A 181 2.51 15.73 -6.90
CA ALA A 181 1.66 16.89 -7.12
C ALA A 181 1.23 17.06 -8.58
N THR A 182 1.97 16.48 -9.53
CA THR A 182 1.69 16.60 -10.97
C THR A 182 0.76 15.47 -11.46
N SER A 183 1.13 14.20 -11.20
CA SER A 183 0.38 13.04 -11.68
C SER A 183 -0.71 12.55 -10.71
N GLY A 184 -0.60 12.90 -9.42
CA GLY A 184 -1.45 12.31 -8.37
C GLY A 184 -1.01 10.93 -7.92
N SER A 185 0.10 10.42 -8.46
CA SER A 185 0.61 9.08 -8.15
C SER A 185 0.99 8.94 -6.69
N HIS A 186 0.65 7.80 -6.08
CA HIS A 186 1.05 7.49 -4.71
C HIS A 186 2.54 7.16 -4.62
N VAL A 187 3.19 7.61 -3.55
CA VAL A 187 4.58 7.30 -3.19
C VAL A 187 4.57 6.34 -1.99
N SER A 188 4.74 5.05 -2.29
CA SER A 188 4.65 3.94 -1.33
C SER A 188 6.01 3.62 -0.71
N GLY A 189 6.23 4.05 0.53
CA GLY A 189 7.43 3.72 1.31
C GLY A 189 7.17 2.62 2.34
N ILE A 190 8.26 1.99 2.80
CA ILE A 190 8.29 1.07 3.95
C ILE A 190 9.21 1.71 4.99
N GLY A 191 8.94 1.49 6.28
CA GLY A 191 9.72 2.06 7.38
C GLY A 191 10.35 0.97 8.24
N PHE A 192 11.42 1.34 8.93
CA PHE A 192 12.15 0.52 9.88
C PHE A 192 12.68 1.45 10.99
N GLU A 193 12.74 0.97 12.23
CA GLU A 193 13.39 1.68 13.36
C GLU A 193 12.87 3.13 13.57
N TYR A 194 11.55 3.28 13.50
CA TYR A 194 10.72 4.47 13.66
C TYR A 194 10.88 5.50 12.57
N LYS A 195 11.48 5.09 11.45
CA LYS A 195 11.80 5.97 10.34
C LYS A 195 11.31 5.38 9.03
N LEU A 196 10.67 6.23 8.23
CA LEU A 196 10.36 5.93 6.85
C LEU A 196 11.67 5.73 6.08
N ASP A 197 11.80 4.64 5.34
CA ASP A 197 12.95 4.47 4.47
C ASP A 197 12.93 5.58 3.42
N SER A 198 14.11 6.13 3.12
CA SER A 198 14.28 7.09 2.03
C SER A 198 13.87 6.50 0.68
N LEU A 199 13.83 5.17 0.55
CA LEU A 199 13.41 4.47 -0.65
C LEU A 199 11.89 4.26 -0.67
N ALA A 200 11.25 4.66 -1.77
CA ALA A 200 9.85 4.41 -1.99
C ALA A 200 9.55 4.07 -3.46
N ALA A 201 8.50 3.27 -3.64
CA ALA A 201 7.95 2.92 -4.93
C ALA A 201 6.94 3.99 -5.36
N VAL A 202 7.20 4.66 -6.47
CA VAL A 202 6.25 5.58 -7.09
C VAL A 202 5.36 4.80 -8.05
N GLU A 203 4.04 4.92 -7.89
CA GLU A 203 3.09 4.39 -8.85
C GLU A 203 3.20 5.11 -10.19
N ARG A 204 3.44 4.38 -11.27
CA ARG A 204 3.51 4.93 -12.62
C ARG A 204 2.58 4.20 -13.57
N LYS A 205 2.15 4.90 -14.60
CA LYS A 205 1.33 4.35 -15.68
C LYS A 205 1.87 4.79 -17.03
N CYS A 206 1.74 3.91 -18.01
CA CYS A 206 1.85 4.28 -19.41
C CYS A 206 0.70 3.67 -20.20
N SER A 207 0.26 4.37 -21.24
CA SER A 207 -0.79 3.87 -22.13
C SER A 207 -0.29 3.88 -23.56
N PHE A 208 -0.69 2.88 -24.33
CA PHE A 208 -0.35 2.73 -25.74
C PHE A 208 -1.64 2.70 -26.55
N TRP A 209 -1.64 3.35 -27.70
CA TRP A 209 -2.71 3.31 -28.69
C TRP A 209 -2.10 3.21 -30.08
N PHE A 210 -2.76 2.48 -30.97
CA PHE A 210 -2.27 2.20 -32.31
C PHE A 210 -3.38 2.31 -33.35
N ARG A 211 -3.04 2.89 -34.50
CA ARG A 211 -3.88 2.95 -35.69
C ARG A 211 -3.05 2.70 -36.94
N ASP A 212 -3.54 1.77 -37.74
CA ASP A 212 -3.02 1.51 -39.09
C ASP A 212 -3.55 2.56 -40.09
N ALA A 213 -2.80 2.84 -41.16
CA ALA A 213 -3.27 3.73 -42.22
C ALA A 213 -4.50 3.14 -42.92
N THR A 214 -5.44 4.01 -43.31
CA THR A 214 -6.78 3.64 -43.82
C THR A 214 -6.78 2.91 -45.17
N HIS A 215 -5.62 2.59 -45.76
CA HIS A 215 -5.52 2.02 -47.12
C HIS A 215 -4.40 0.98 -47.31
N ASN A 216 -3.94 0.28 -46.27
CA ASN A 216 -2.88 -0.76 -46.37
C ASN A 216 -1.58 -0.27 -47.04
N GLN A 217 -1.28 1.03 -46.96
CA GLN A 217 -0.10 1.62 -47.60
C GLN A 217 1.16 1.57 -46.72
N GLY A 218 1.16 0.75 -45.68
CA GLY A 218 2.32 0.46 -44.82
C GLY A 218 2.63 1.50 -43.74
N GLY A 219 2.03 2.69 -43.77
CA GLY A 219 2.17 3.68 -42.71
C GLY A 219 1.26 3.39 -41.51
N TRP A 220 1.67 3.81 -40.32
CA TRP A 220 0.90 3.64 -39.09
C TRP A 220 1.23 4.74 -38.09
N ASP A 221 0.29 5.04 -37.19
CA ASP A 221 0.47 5.98 -36.10
C ASP A 221 0.30 5.25 -34.76
N ALA A 222 1.28 5.40 -33.87
CA ALA A 222 1.21 4.95 -32.49
C ALA A 222 1.25 6.15 -31.54
N VAL A 223 0.49 6.12 -30.45
CA VAL A 223 0.50 7.13 -29.39
C VAL A 223 0.86 6.46 -28.07
N ILE A 224 1.93 6.93 -27.45
CA ILE A 224 2.39 6.52 -26.13
C ILE A 224 2.16 7.67 -25.16
N LEU A 225 1.51 7.38 -24.05
CA LEU A 225 1.23 8.32 -22.97
C LEU A 225 2.05 7.94 -21.74
N CYS A 226 2.84 8.88 -21.24
CA CYS A 226 3.76 8.69 -20.11
C CYS A 226 3.49 9.71 -18.99
N GLU A 227 3.89 9.38 -17.77
CA GLU A 227 3.77 10.30 -16.64
C GLU A 227 5.04 11.14 -16.44
N PRO A 228 4.90 12.41 -16.01
CA PRO A 228 6.03 13.29 -15.75
C PRO A 228 6.83 12.87 -14.51
N PRO A 229 8.11 13.28 -14.41
CA PRO A 229 8.97 13.02 -13.25
C PRO A 229 8.43 13.61 -11.94
N VAL A 230 8.83 13.01 -10.80
CA VAL A 230 8.43 13.51 -9.46
C VAL A 230 9.36 14.62 -9.01
N HIS A 231 8.93 15.87 -9.17
CA HIS A 231 9.63 17.05 -8.63
C HIS A 231 8.92 17.68 -7.44
N LYS A 232 7.59 17.55 -7.38
CA LYS A 232 6.75 18.16 -6.34
C LYS A 232 5.82 17.12 -5.75
N VAL A 233 5.62 17.18 -4.43
CA VAL A 233 4.73 16.26 -3.70
C VAL A 233 3.83 17.00 -2.73
N TYR A 234 2.65 16.43 -2.50
CA TYR A 234 1.81 16.75 -1.36
C TYR A 234 2.16 15.79 -0.22
N ARG A 235 2.60 16.37 0.91
CA ARG A 235 2.88 15.63 2.15
C ARG A 235 1.67 15.64 3.06
N ALA A 236 1.24 14.48 3.54
CA ALA A 236 0.19 14.35 4.55
C ALA A 236 -1.14 15.07 4.18
N ARG A 237 -1.51 16.07 4.98
CA ARG A 237 -2.67 16.96 4.78
C ARG A 237 -2.25 18.36 4.30
N SER A 238 -1.02 18.55 3.85
CA SER A 238 -0.56 19.83 3.29
C SER A 238 -1.48 20.25 2.15
N LEU A 239 -1.86 21.53 2.16
CA LEU A 239 -2.63 22.16 1.09
C LEU A 239 -1.73 22.62 -0.06
N PHE A 240 -0.43 22.79 0.19
CA PHE A 240 0.53 23.29 -0.79
C PHE A 240 1.51 22.19 -1.22
N PRO A 241 1.84 22.12 -2.52
CA PRO A 241 2.85 21.21 -3.02
C PRO A 241 4.23 21.69 -2.60
N GLN A 242 5.13 20.75 -2.36
CA GLN A 242 6.50 21.04 -1.91
C GLN A 242 7.49 20.35 -2.83
N GLU A 243 8.59 21.03 -3.12
CA GLU A 243 9.67 20.44 -3.89
C GLU A 243 10.33 19.34 -3.07
N ILE A 244 10.66 18.25 -3.74
CA ILE A 244 11.35 17.13 -3.11
C ILE A 244 12.44 16.62 -4.03
N LYS A 245 13.63 16.44 -3.48
CA LYS A 245 14.72 15.80 -4.20
C LYS A 245 14.40 14.31 -4.35
N SER A 246 14.37 13.82 -5.58
CA SER A 246 14.15 12.41 -5.89
C SER A 246 15.20 11.90 -6.90
N GLU A 247 15.92 10.86 -6.50
CA GLU A 247 16.94 10.19 -7.30
C GLU A 247 16.49 8.75 -7.58
N LEU A 248 17.03 8.13 -8.63
CA LEU A 248 16.71 6.73 -8.92
C LEU A 248 17.40 5.78 -7.93
N PHE A 249 16.71 4.71 -7.56
CA PHE A 249 17.31 3.65 -6.76
C PHE A 249 18.41 2.93 -7.57
N GLN A 250 19.64 2.88 -7.02
CA GLN A 250 20.81 2.25 -7.65
C GLN A 250 21.08 2.70 -9.10
N GLY A 251 20.86 3.99 -9.40
CA GLY A 251 21.07 4.53 -10.75
C GLY A 251 19.99 4.19 -11.77
N GLY A 252 18.91 3.50 -11.37
CA GLY A 252 17.79 3.14 -12.24
C GLY A 252 17.83 1.70 -12.71
N TYR A 253 17.02 1.40 -13.73
CA TYR A 253 16.93 0.07 -14.30
C TYR A 253 18.16 -0.27 -15.17
N MET A 254 18.49 -1.55 -15.21
CA MET A 254 19.59 -2.08 -16.05
C MET A 254 19.18 -2.02 -17.52
N ASP A 255 20.11 -1.62 -18.38
CA ASP A 255 19.84 -1.62 -19.81
C ASP A 255 19.48 -3.02 -20.32
N PHE A 256 18.54 -3.09 -21.26
CA PHE A 256 18.04 -4.34 -21.82
C PHE A 256 18.56 -4.60 -23.24
N ILE A 257 19.36 -3.70 -23.79
CA ILE A 257 20.14 -3.96 -25.01
C ILE A 257 21.41 -4.71 -24.60
N GLU A 258 21.64 -5.87 -25.22
CA GLU A 258 22.78 -6.72 -24.90
C GLU A 258 24.10 -6.09 -25.36
N LEU A 259 25.14 -6.23 -24.54
CA LEU A 259 26.45 -5.63 -24.82
C LEU A 259 27.05 -6.16 -26.14
N ASP A 260 26.84 -7.44 -26.46
CA ASP A 260 27.33 -8.04 -27.70
C ASP A 260 26.70 -7.42 -28.95
N VAL A 261 25.43 -6.98 -28.85
CA VAL A 261 24.74 -6.25 -29.92
C VAL A 261 25.37 -4.87 -30.10
N LEU A 262 25.62 -4.15 -28.99
CA LEU A 262 26.28 -2.84 -29.01
C LEU A 262 27.69 -2.89 -29.62
N ILE A 263 28.44 -3.96 -29.34
CA ILE A 263 29.81 -4.13 -29.84
C ILE A 263 29.84 -4.52 -31.32
N ARG A 264 28.89 -5.33 -31.80
CA ARG A 264 28.85 -5.80 -33.19
C ARG A 264 28.71 -4.67 -34.21
N ASP A 265 27.94 -3.65 -33.89
CA ASP A 265 27.59 -2.59 -34.86
C ASP A 265 28.66 -1.48 -34.99
N GLY A 266 29.80 -1.60 -34.31
CA GLY A 266 30.86 -0.57 -34.37
C GLY A 266 30.40 0.81 -33.88
N LEU A 267 29.25 0.88 -33.19
CA LEU A 267 28.66 2.06 -32.59
C LEU A 267 29.44 2.45 -31.34
N ASN A 268 30.68 2.90 -31.52
CA ASN A 268 31.48 3.47 -30.42
C ASN A 268 30.80 4.69 -29.74
N GLY A 269 29.77 5.27 -30.37
CA GLY A 269 28.93 6.33 -29.80
C GLY A 269 27.69 5.86 -29.02
N ALA A 270 27.35 4.56 -29.01
CA ALA A 270 26.13 4.02 -28.38
C ALA A 270 26.41 3.10 -27.18
N LEU A 271 27.61 3.19 -26.59
CA LEU A 271 27.89 2.57 -25.28
C LEU A 271 27.24 3.35 -24.13
N ASP A 272 26.84 4.60 -24.39
CA ASP A 272 26.08 5.40 -23.44
C ASP A 272 24.69 4.79 -23.29
N GLY A 273 24.26 4.59 -22.04
CA GLY A 273 22.90 4.13 -21.76
C GLY A 273 21.88 5.27 -21.80
N PRO A 274 20.58 4.95 -21.64
CA PRO A 274 19.53 5.96 -21.58
C PRO A 274 19.75 6.94 -20.43
N PRO A 275 19.20 8.16 -20.53
CA PRO A 275 19.34 9.19 -19.51
C PRO A 275 18.69 8.81 -18.17
N ARG A 276 17.66 7.95 -18.18
CA ARG A 276 16.90 7.49 -17.01
C ARG A 276 16.27 8.64 -16.20
N THR A 277 15.98 9.76 -16.85
CA THR A 277 15.33 10.92 -16.23
C THR A 277 13.83 10.69 -16.06
N CYS A 278 13.19 10.17 -17.11
CA CYS A 278 11.79 9.78 -17.15
C CYS A 278 11.52 8.85 -18.35
N MET A 279 10.35 8.20 -18.34
CA MET A 279 9.88 7.32 -19.41
C MET A 279 9.90 7.98 -20.80
N PHE A 280 9.59 9.28 -20.87
CA PHE A 280 9.59 10.03 -22.12
C PHE A 280 10.99 10.11 -22.74
N ASP A 281 11.98 10.55 -21.95
CA ASP A 281 13.35 10.74 -22.44
C ASP A 281 14.01 9.38 -22.77
N ASP A 282 13.71 8.33 -22.00
CA ASP A 282 14.23 6.98 -22.27
C ASP A 282 13.68 6.40 -23.58
N LEU A 283 12.39 6.60 -23.86
CA LEU A 283 11.80 6.17 -25.14
C LEU A 283 12.42 6.91 -26.33
N CYS A 284 12.60 8.24 -26.24
CA CYS A 284 13.30 9.00 -27.28
C CYS A 284 14.69 8.41 -27.53
N PHE A 285 15.45 8.18 -26.46
CA PHE A 285 16.79 7.59 -26.55
C PHE A 285 16.77 6.25 -27.31
N TYR A 286 15.92 5.30 -26.91
CA TYR A 286 15.89 3.98 -27.55
C TYR A 286 15.43 4.02 -29.01
N PHE A 287 14.43 4.84 -29.34
CA PHE A 287 14.00 4.96 -30.73
C PHE A 287 15.07 5.65 -31.60
N GLU A 288 15.73 6.68 -31.10
CA GLU A 288 16.75 7.41 -31.86
C GLU A 288 18.02 6.58 -32.09
N HIS A 289 18.45 5.79 -31.10
CA HIS A 289 19.73 5.06 -31.15
C HIS A 289 19.60 3.59 -31.53
N HIS A 290 18.44 2.96 -31.28
CA HIS A 290 18.27 1.50 -31.35
C HIS A 290 17.06 1.04 -32.17
N SER A 291 16.39 1.94 -32.90
CA SER A 291 15.24 1.59 -33.78
C SER A 291 15.52 0.45 -34.77
N PRO A 292 16.70 0.32 -35.42
CA PRO A 292 16.96 -0.78 -36.36
C PRO A 292 16.73 -2.18 -35.77
N LEU A 293 17.04 -2.36 -34.48
CA LEU A 293 16.89 -3.64 -33.76
C LEU A 293 15.42 -4.10 -33.67
N LEU A 294 14.46 -3.18 -33.79
CA LEU A 294 13.04 -3.52 -33.79
C LEU A 294 12.61 -4.26 -35.06
N PHE A 295 13.32 -4.03 -36.17
CA PHE A 295 12.98 -4.57 -37.48
C PHE A 295 13.69 -5.89 -37.80
N GLU A 296 14.66 -6.30 -36.98
CA GLU A 296 15.29 -7.63 -37.00
C GLU A 296 14.35 -8.73 -36.48
N MET A 297 13.27 -8.34 -35.81
CA MET A 297 12.27 -9.26 -35.27
C MET A 297 11.43 -9.89 -36.39
N GLU A 298 11.79 -11.11 -36.80
CA GLU A 298 11.05 -11.86 -37.81
C GLU A 298 9.56 -11.99 -37.45
N GLY A 299 8.69 -11.57 -38.37
CA GLY A 299 7.24 -11.64 -38.20
C GLY A 299 6.64 -10.65 -37.20
N ALA A 300 7.40 -9.63 -36.76
CA ALA A 300 6.88 -8.63 -35.85
C ALA A 300 5.75 -7.81 -36.47
N THR A 301 4.65 -7.69 -35.71
CA THR A 301 3.54 -6.84 -36.10
C THR A 301 3.89 -5.36 -35.87
N PRO A 302 3.35 -4.41 -36.66
CA PRO A 302 3.59 -2.98 -36.43
C PRO A 302 3.29 -2.49 -34.99
N PRO A 303 2.21 -2.96 -34.32
CA PRO A 303 1.99 -2.63 -32.91
C PRO A 303 3.09 -3.16 -31.97
N LEU A 304 3.67 -4.32 -32.28
CA LEU A 304 4.76 -4.88 -31.49
C LEU A 304 6.02 -4.01 -31.62
N ILE A 305 6.38 -3.64 -32.86
CA ILE A 305 7.51 -2.72 -33.17
C ILE A 305 7.34 -1.41 -32.38
N ALA A 306 6.17 -0.78 -32.47
CA ALA A 306 5.90 0.50 -31.82
C ALA A 306 5.86 0.45 -30.28
N SER A 307 5.73 -0.73 -29.68
CA SER A 307 5.56 -0.89 -28.22
C SER A 307 6.66 -1.70 -27.52
N ALA A 308 7.63 -2.25 -28.24
CA ALA A 308 8.64 -3.14 -27.68
C ALA A 308 9.48 -2.45 -26.59
N PHE A 309 10.04 -1.26 -26.87
CA PHE A 309 10.81 -0.50 -25.88
C PHE A 309 9.98 -0.11 -24.67
N LEU A 310 8.73 0.31 -24.87
CA LEU A 310 7.82 0.62 -23.77
C LEU A 310 7.64 -0.56 -22.81
N LYS A 311 7.39 -1.75 -23.36
CA LYS A 311 7.21 -2.98 -22.56
C LYS A 311 8.49 -3.37 -21.84
N LYS A 312 9.65 -3.24 -22.50
CA LYS A 312 10.95 -3.56 -21.91
C LYS A 312 11.34 -2.64 -20.77
N ILE A 313 11.17 -1.33 -20.92
CA ILE A 313 11.45 -0.39 -19.81
C ILE A 313 10.54 -0.67 -18.61
N VAL A 314 9.26 -0.96 -18.85
CA VAL A 314 8.32 -1.35 -17.78
C VAL A 314 8.79 -2.63 -17.07
N ALA A 315 9.18 -3.67 -17.81
CA ALA A 315 9.72 -4.90 -17.24
C ALA A 315 10.99 -4.64 -16.41
N SER A 316 11.90 -3.80 -16.91
CA SER A 316 13.15 -3.45 -16.22
C SER A 316 12.92 -2.67 -14.92
N HIS A 317 11.89 -1.83 -14.84
CA HIS A 317 11.49 -1.20 -13.57
C HIS A 317 11.02 -2.23 -12.52
N TYR A 318 10.29 -3.26 -12.94
CA TYR A 318 9.87 -4.33 -12.05
C TYR A 318 11.05 -5.20 -11.56
N MET A 319 12.10 -5.36 -12.35
CA MET A 319 13.33 -6.01 -11.87
C MET A 319 13.97 -5.22 -10.71
N LYS A 320 14.01 -3.87 -10.80
CA LYS A 320 14.49 -3.03 -9.69
C LYS A 320 13.58 -3.07 -8.47
N LEU A 321 12.27 -3.23 -8.68
CA LEU A 321 11.32 -3.46 -7.60
C LEU A 321 11.62 -4.78 -6.87
N ILE A 322 11.88 -5.86 -7.61
CA ILE A 322 12.25 -7.17 -7.05
C ILE A 322 13.55 -7.04 -6.23
N ASP A 323 14.59 -6.40 -6.75
CA ASP A 323 15.85 -6.16 -6.03
C ASP A 323 15.62 -5.45 -4.69
N TYR A 324 14.77 -4.42 -4.69
CA TYR A 324 14.40 -3.71 -3.47
C TYR A 324 13.71 -4.64 -2.47
N PHE A 325 12.69 -5.40 -2.90
CA PHE A 325 11.96 -6.29 -2.00
C PHE A 325 12.80 -7.46 -1.50
N GLU A 326 13.78 -7.94 -2.26
CA GLU A 326 14.75 -8.92 -1.75
C GLU A 326 15.53 -8.37 -0.55
N ILE A 327 16.00 -7.11 -0.62
CA ILE A 327 16.67 -6.43 0.49
C ILE A 327 15.72 -6.28 1.68
N ILE A 328 14.46 -5.90 1.44
CA ILE A 328 13.44 -5.77 2.48
C ILE A 328 13.17 -7.10 3.17
N VAL A 329 12.99 -8.19 2.41
CA VAL A 329 12.77 -9.52 2.98
C VAL A 329 13.96 -9.98 3.82
N GLN A 330 15.20 -9.69 3.40
CA GLN A 330 16.39 -9.99 4.21
C GLN A 330 16.41 -9.19 5.52
N ARG A 331 16.04 -7.90 5.50
CA ARG A 331 15.92 -7.07 6.71
C ARG A 331 14.86 -7.62 7.66
N LEU A 332 13.69 -7.98 7.13
CA LEU A 332 12.59 -8.56 7.91
C LEU A 332 12.98 -9.92 8.53
N LYS A 333 13.68 -10.77 7.78
CA LYS A 333 14.19 -12.05 8.28
C LYS A 333 15.24 -11.87 9.38
N ARG A 334 16.07 -10.83 9.29
CA ARG A 334 17.01 -10.48 10.37
C ARG A 334 16.26 -10.09 11.64
N ALA A 335 15.20 -9.30 11.53
CA ALA A 335 14.35 -8.93 12.66
C ALA A 335 13.66 -10.14 13.30
N GLU A 336 13.12 -11.07 12.49
CA GLU A 336 12.60 -12.35 12.96
C GLU A 336 13.68 -13.18 13.70
N GLY A 337 14.92 -13.16 13.21
CA GLY A 337 16.05 -13.82 13.87
C GLY A 337 16.31 -13.36 15.31
N LEU A 338 16.10 -12.07 15.60
CA LEU A 338 16.23 -11.51 16.95
C LEU A 338 15.13 -12.05 17.89
N LEU A 339 13.91 -12.27 17.39
CA LEU A 339 12.81 -12.87 18.15
C LEU A 339 13.06 -14.34 18.52
N SER A 340 13.82 -15.06 17.69
CA SER A 340 14.11 -16.49 17.88
C SER A 340 15.14 -16.75 18.98
N ARG A 341 16.07 -15.81 19.22
CA ARG A 341 17.16 -16.00 20.19
C ARG A 341 16.82 -15.43 21.57
N GLN A 342 16.98 -16.26 22.60
CA GLN A 342 16.68 -15.87 23.98
C GLN A 342 17.62 -14.80 24.55
N THR A 343 18.86 -14.72 24.08
CA THR A 343 19.86 -13.70 24.48
C THR A 343 19.49 -12.31 23.98
N ASP A 344 19.04 -12.23 22.73
CA ASP A 344 18.75 -10.97 22.03
C ASP A 344 17.37 -10.41 22.43
N LYS A 345 16.57 -11.24 23.11
CA LYS A 345 15.25 -10.90 23.64
C LYS A 345 15.31 -9.85 24.75
N GLN A 346 16.39 -9.75 25.52
CA GLN A 346 16.52 -8.72 26.57
C GLN A 346 16.62 -7.30 26.00
N ASP A 347 17.22 -7.15 24.81
CA ASP A 347 17.30 -5.90 24.08
C ASP A 347 16.00 -5.59 23.30
N TYR A 348 15.26 -6.63 22.89
CA TYR A 348 13.98 -6.55 22.16
C TYR A 348 12.75 -6.18 23.02
N ASN A 349 12.96 -5.72 24.25
CA ASN A 349 11.88 -5.46 25.22
C ASN A 349 11.14 -4.11 25.00
N SER A 350 11.47 -3.33 23.97
CA SER A 350 10.71 -2.13 23.65
C SER A 350 9.48 -2.51 22.77
N TRP A 351 8.30 -2.60 23.40
CA TRP A 351 7.00 -2.79 22.72
C TRP A 351 6.81 -1.96 21.42
N PRO A 352 7.30 -0.71 21.31
CA PRO A 352 7.09 0.07 20.10
C PRO A 352 7.94 -0.43 18.90
N GLU A 353 9.09 -1.08 19.10
CA GLU A 353 9.91 -1.64 17.99
C GLU A 353 9.21 -2.85 17.39
N GLN A 354 8.62 -3.68 18.25
CA GLN A 354 7.84 -4.84 17.82
C GLN A 354 6.66 -4.41 16.94
N ARG A 355 5.90 -3.41 17.39
CA ARG A 355 4.71 -2.90 16.68
C ARG A 355 5.05 -2.37 15.29
N GLU A 356 6.19 -1.72 15.14
CA GLU A 356 6.61 -1.21 13.85
C GLU A 356 7.06 -2.32 12.91
N GLN A 357 7.85 -3.29 13.40
CA GLN A 357 8.22 -4.45 12.59
C GLN A 357 6.98 -5.19 12.07
N TRP A 358 5.96 -5.32 12.92
CA TRP A 358 4.64 -5.82 12.51
C TRP A 358 4.00 -5.00 11.40
N SER A 359 4.00 -3.67 11.52
CA SER A 359 3.50 -2.78 10.48
C SER A 359 4.27 -2.96 9.17
N SER A 360 5.60 -3.04 9.21
CA SER A 360 6.44 -3.20 8.03
C SER A 360 6.25 -4.56 7.36
N LEU A 361 6.07 -5.64 8.13
CA LEU A 361 5.71 -6.96 7.61
C LEU A 361 4.37 -6.91 6.85
N GLN A 362 3.34 -6.32 7.47
CA GLN A 362 2.00 -6.24 6.87
C GLN A 362 1.97 -5.33 5.63
N LEU A 363 2.67 -4.20 5.67
CA LEU A 363 2.82 -3.30 4.51
C LEU A 363 3.55 -3.99 3.36
N THR A 364 4.65 -4.69 3.64
CA THR A 364 5.40 -5.47 2.64
C THR A 364 4.51 -6.54 2.00
N HIS A 365 3.76 -7.28 2.81
CA HIS A 365 2.81 -8.28 2.33
C HIS A 365 1.74 -7.67 1.42
N ARG A 366 1.14 -6.55 1.85
CA ARG A 366 0.14 -5.81 1.06
C ARG A 366 0.72 -5.34 -0.27
N PHE A 367 1.91 -4.74 -0.27
CA PHE A 367 2.55 -4.24 -1.48
C PHE A 367 2.88 -5.38 -2.45
N LEU A 368 3.44 -6.49 -1.98
CA LEU A 368 3.73 -7.64 -2.85
C LEU A 368 2.45 -8.23 -3.47
N SER A 369 1.35 -8.29 -2.71
CA SER A 369 0.05 -8.71 -3.23
C SER A 369 -0.46 -7.75 -4.32
N GLU A 370 -0.40 -6.44 -4.08
CA GLU A 370 -0.80 -5.41 -5.05
C GLU A 370 0.05 -5.49 -6.33
N TYR A 371 1.37 -5.58 -6.20
CA TYR A 371 2.28 -5.61 -7.35
C TYR A 371 2.20 -6.91 -8.14
N SER A 372 1.94 -8.04 -7.47
CA SER A 372 1.62 -9.31 -8.15
C SER A 372 0.33 -9.19 -8.95
N SER A 373 -0.72 -8.57 -8.38
CA SER A 373 -1.96 -8.30 -9.11
C SER A 373 -1.77 -7.35 -10.30
N ASP A 374 -0.92 -6.33 -10.16
CA ASP A 374 -0.60 -5.40 -11.25
C ASP A 374 0.04 -6.17 -12.44
N ILE A 375 1.03 -7.04 -12.17
CA ILE A 375 1.68 -7.86 -13.20
C ILE A 375 0.71 -8.87 -13.82
N GLN A 376 -0.12 -9.51 -13.00
CA GLN A 376 -1.15 -10.41 -13.51
C GLN A 376 -2.09 -9.70 -14.49
N SER A 377 -2.45 -8.44 -14.19
CA SER A 377 -3.24 -7.60 -15.09
C SER A 377 -2.48 -7.26 -16.38
N ILE A 378 -1.17 -7.01 -16.33
CA ILE A 378 -0.34 -6.81 -17.52
C ILE A 378 -0.32 -8.06 -18.41
N ILE A 379 -0.09 -9.24 -17.82
CA ILE A 379 -0.07 -10.53 -18.54
C ILE A 379 -1.40 -10.76 -19.26
N GLN A 380 -2.52 -10.49 -18.58
CA GLN A 380 -3.86 -10.61 -19.15
C GLN A 380 -4.11 -9.59 -20.27
N THR A 381 -3.77 -8.31 -20.04
CA THR A 381 -4.00 -7.22 -20.99
C THR A 381 -3.19 -7.44 -22.28
N LEU A 382 -1.93 -7.87 -22.15
CA LEU A 382 -1.04 -8.15 -23.27
C LEU A 382 -1.27 -9.54 -23.90
N ARG A 383 -2.14 -10.37 -23.32
CA ARG A 383 -2.44 -11.74 -23.77
C ARG A 383 -1.18 -12.61 -23.93
N ILE A 384 -0.26 -12.52 -22.97
CA ILE A 384 0.97 -13.29 -22.99
C ILE A 384 0.64 -14.76 -22.74
N SER A 385 1.10 -15.65 -23.62
CA SER A 385 0.94 -17.10 -23.46
C SER A 385 1.97 -17.67 -22.48
N ASN A 386 1.56 -18.64 -21.66
CA ASN A 386 2.45 -19.33 -20.72
C ASN A 386 3.33 -20.42 -21.39
N SER A 387 3.22 -20.62 -22.70
CA SER A 387 3.69 -21.84 -23.37
C SER A 387 5.04 -21.73 -24.11
N THR A 388 5.69 -20.57 -24.15
CA THR A 388 6.93 -20.41 -24.91
C THR A 388 8.15 -20.65 -24.01
N PRO A 389 8.93 -21.74 -24.19
CA PRO A 389 10.11 -22.01 -23.37
C PRO A 389 11.33 -21.13 -23.73
N TYR A 390 11.33 -20.48 -24.91
CA TYR A 390 12.43 -19.65 -25.40
C TYR A 390 11.89 -18.33 -25.98
N PRO A 391 12.64 -17.22 -25.85
CA PRO A 391 12.24 -15.95 -26.45
C PRO A 391 12.41 -16.04 -27.97
N THR A 392 11.42 -15.55 -28.72
CA THR A 392 11.53 -15.39 -30.17
C THR A 392 12.56 -14.33 -30.56
N HIS A 393 12.66 -13.28 -29.76
CA HIS A 393 13.64 -12.21 -29.86
C HIS A 393 13.88 -11.60 -28.47
N TYR A 394 15.07 -11.09 -28.18
CA TYR A 394 15.38 -10.53 -26.85
C TYR A 394 14.56 -9.28 -26.53
N LEU A 395 14.06 -8.54 -27.52
CA LEU A 395 13.11 -7.42 -27.35
C LEU A 395 11.65 -7.87 -27.08
N SER A 396 11.35 -9.16 -27.20
CA SER A 396 10.03 -9.70 -26.84
C SER A 396 9.84 -9.75 -25.32
N SER A 397 8.66 -9.35 -24.84
CA SER A 397 8.31 -9.38 -23.42
C SER A 397 7.57 -10.64 -22.97
N THR A 398 7.53 -11.68 -23.81
CA THR A 398 6.79 -12.92 -23.53
C THR A 398 7.34 -13.70 -22.33
N LEU A 399 8.65 -13.60 -22.04
CA LEU A 399 9.28 -14.23 -20.88
C LEU A 399 9.38 -13.31 -19.66
N ASP A 400 9.54 -12.00 -19.88
CA ASP A 400 9.83 -11.06 -18.81
C ASP A 400 8.70 -10.99 -17.77
N PHE A 401 7.47 -10.74 -18.21
CA PHE A 401 6.35 -10.56 -17.28
C PHE A 401 5.99 -11.83 -16.50
N PRO A 402 5.94 -13.04 -17.11
CA PRO A 402 5.78 -14.28 -16.36
C PRO A 402 6.90 -14.52 -15.35
N PHE A 403 8.16 -14.23 -15.70
CA PHE A 403 9.30 -14.35 -14.78
C PHE A 403 9.16 -13.39 -13.59
N ILE A 404 8.80 -12.14 -13.85
CA ILE A 404 8.54 -11.12 -12.81
C ILE A 404 7.39 -11.58 -11.89
N HIS A 405 6.29 -12.08 -12.47
CA HIS A 405 5.16 -12.59 -11.70
C HIS A 405 5.57 -13.71 -10.74
N ASN A 406 6.34 -14.69 -11.24
CA ASN A 406 6.82 -15.81 -10.43
C ASN A 406 7.78 -15.33 -9.32
N SER A 407 8.67 -14.39 -9.63
CA SER A 407 9.62 -13.81 -8.66
C SER A 407 8.89 -13.06 -7.53
N LEU A 408 7.90 -12.23 -7.86
CA LEU A 408 7.06 -11.55 -6.87
C LEU A 408 6.23 -12.54 -6.04
N SER A 409 5.71 -13.61 -6.66
CA SER A 409 4.97 -14.66 -5.96
C SER A 409 5.85 -15.42 -4.95
N ASN A 410 7.10 -15.68 -5.31
CA ASN A 410 8.08 -16.28 -4.41
C ASN A 410 8.44 -15.34 -3.24
N LEU A 411 8.61 -14.04 -3.49
CA LEU A 411 8.79 -13.05 -2.43
C LEU A 411 7.57 -13.00 -1.49
N TYR A 412 6.36 -13.04 -2.05
CA TYR A 412 5.11 -13.04 -1.28
C TYR A 412 5.00 -14.27 -0.37
N SER A 413 5.32 -15.47 -0.87
CA SER A 413 5.29 -16.71 -0.07
C SER A 413 6.35 -16.69 1.05
N ARG A 414 7.54 -16.16 0.78
CA ARG A 414 8.58 -15.93 1.80
C ARG A 414 8.11 -14.98 2.90
N VAL A 415 7.50 -13.85 2.55
CA VAL A 415 6.94 -12.90 3.54
C VAL A 415 5.81 -13.53 4.35
N THR A 416 4.92 -14.29 3.71
CA THR A 416 3.83 -15.01 4.40
C THR A 416 4.38 -16.00 5.42
N THR A 417 5.47 -16.69 5.07
CA THR A 417 6.17 -17.59 5.99
C THR A 417 6.73 -16.83 7.19
N ILE A 418 7.44 -15.70 6.95
CA ILE A 418 7.96 -14.84 8.02
C ILE A 418 6.85 -14.30 8.93
N ILE A 419 5.70 -13.91 8.37
CA ILE A 419 4.54 -13.47 9.16
C ILE A 419 4.07 -14.61 10.07
N SER A 420 3.90 -15.83 9.54
CA SER A 420 3.44 -16.98 10.31
C SER A 420 4.39 -17.35 11.46
N SER A 421 5.70 -17.33 11.22
CA SER A 421 6.70 -17.61 12.25
C SER A 421 6.80 -16.50 13.29
N THR A 422 6.76 -15.23 12.88
CA THR A 422 6.72 -14.06 13.77
C THR A 422 5.47 -14.08 14.67
N GLN A 423 4.32 -14.51 14.13
CA GLN A 423 3.06 -14.66 14.90
C GLN A 423 3.21 -15.74 15.96
N GLY A 424 3.77 -16.90 15.58
CA GLY A 424 4.09 -17.98 16.51
C GLY A 424 5.01 -17.52 17.64
N LEU A 425 6.14 -16.88 17.31
CA LEU A 425 7.11 -16.38 18.29
C LEU A 425 6.49 -15.34 19.22
N SER A 426 5.75 -14.37 18.68
CA SER A 426 5.14 -13.31 19.48
C SER A 426 4.08 -13.85 20.46
N SER A 427 3.33 -14.87 20.06
CA SER A 427 2.38 -15.53 20.97
C SER A 427 3.09 -16.19 22.17
N ILE A 428 4.27 -16.78 21.95
CA ILE A 428 5.09 -17.39 22.99
C ILE A 428 5.64 -16.31 23.94
N VAL A 429 6.06 -15.15 23.39
CA VAL A 429 6.52 -14.01 24.20
C VAL A 429 5.40 -13.50 25.10
N ALA A 430 4.23 -13.21 24.53
CA ALA A 430 3.08 -12.71 25.28
C ALA A 430 2.63 -13.70 26.38
N ASN A 431 2.57 -14.99 26.07
CA ASN A 431 2.23 -16.02 27.07
C ASN A 431 3.25 -16.07 28.22
N ARG A 432 4.55 -15.88 27.92
CA ARG A 432 5.59 -15.87 28.95
C ARG A 432 5.52 -14.63 29.84
N GLU A 433 5.20 -13.46 29.29
CA GLU A 433 5.00 -12.22 30.05
C GLU A 433 3.79 -12.34 30.97
N ALA A 434 2.66 -12.80 30.45
CA ALA A 434 1.46 -13.06 31.25
C ALA A 434 1.73 -14.07 32.39
N LEU A 435 2.51 -15.13 32.12
CA LEU A 435 2.92 -16.08 33.15
C LEU A 435 3.86 -15.45 34.18
N HIS A 436 4.74 -14.54 33.78
CA HIS A 436 5.64 -13.85 34.69
C HIS A 436 4.85 -12.90 35.61
N GLU A 437 3.95 -12.09 35.06
CA GLU A 437 3.06 -11.22 35.82
C GLU A 437 2.14 -12.03 36.75
N ALA A 438 1.60 -13.15 36.30
CA ALA A 438 0.82 -14.06 37.15
C ALA A 438 1.66 -14.64 38.30
N ARG A 439 2.93 -14.95 38.07
CA ARG A 439 3.83 -15.42 39.14
C ARG A 439 4.15 -14.31 40.14
N LEU A 440 4.37 -13.09 39.67
CA LEU A 440 4.58 -11.92 40.52
C LEU A 440 3.34 -11.66 41.37
N SER A 441 2.15 -11.65 40.78
CA SER A 441 0.89 -11.44 41.52
C SER A 441 0.63 -12.56 42.54
N VAL A 442 0.92 -13.83 42.19
CA VAL A 442 0.87 -14.94 43.16
C VAL A 442 1.87 -14.75 44.30
N ARG A 443 3.07 -14.25 44.01
CA ARG A 443 4.08 -13.97 45.03
C ARG A 443 3.66 -12.82 45.95
N GLU A 444 3.12 -11.75 45.39
CA GLU A 444 2.56 -10.63 46.14
C GLU A 444 1.37 -11.06 47.00
N ALA A 445 0.48 -11.90 46.46
CA ALA A 445 -0.63 -12.47 47.21
C ALA A 445 -0.15 -13.33 48.39
N LYS A 446 0.92 -14.14 48.21
CA LYS A 446 1.53 -14.90 49.32
C LYS A 446 2.11 -13.98 50.39
N ASN A 447 2.83 -12.93 50.00
CA ASN A 447 3.37 -11.95 50.94
C ASN A 447 2.25 -11.23 51.71
N SER A 448 1.15 -10.88 51.04
CA SER A 448 -0.03 -10.27 51.66
C SER A 448 -0.71 -11.21 52.66
N LYS A 449 -0.80 -12.51 52.35
CA LYS A 449 -1.29 -13.53 53.29
C LYS A 449 -0.42 -13.62 54.55
N THR A 450 0.91 -13.63 54.40
CA THR A 450 1.83 -13.64 55.54
C THR A 450 1.69 -12.38 56.40
N LEU A 451 1.57 -11.20 55.79
CA LEU A 451 1.38 -9.95 56.51
C LEU A 451 0.05 -9.93 57.29
N THR A 452 -1.02 -10.42 56.67
CA THR A 452 -2.34 -10.57 57.31
C THR A 452 -2.25 -11.51 58.52
N PHE A 453 -1.55 -12.64 58.38
CA PHE A 453 -1.32 -13.58 59.49
C PHE A 453 -0.56 -12.92 60.65
N ILE A 454 0.50 -12.16 60.37
CA ILE A 454 1.23 -11.40 61.39
C ILE A 454 0.30 -10.40 62.09
N GLY A 455 -0.49 -9.64 61.33
CA GLY A 455 -1.47 -8.69 61.89
C GLY A 455 -2.50 -9.35 62.82
N LEU A 456 -3.00 -10.53 62.45
CA LEU A 456 -3.96 -11.29 63.28
C LEU A 456 -3.40 -11.73 64.63
N VAL A 457 -2.09 -11.98 64.72
CA VAL A 457 -1.43 -12.37 65.97
C VAL A 457 -1.11 -11.14 66.84
N PHE A 458 -0.54 -10.10 66.25
CA PHE A 458 -0.02 -8.96 67.01
C PHE A 458 -1.10 -7.97 67.47
N ILE A 459 -2.18 -7.77 66.71
CA ILE A 459 -3.23 -6.79 67.07
C ILE A 459 -3.91 -7.16 68.40
N PRO A 460 -4.39 -8.40 68.62
CA PRO A 460 -5.01 -8.79 69.89
C PRO A 460 -4.03 -8.72 71.06
N LEU A 461 -2.80 -9.20 70.87
CA LEU A 461 -1.75 -9.17 71.90
C LEU A 461 -1.40 -7.74 72.32
N ALA A 462 -1.22 -6.84 71.34
CA ALA A 462 -0.93 -5.43 71.59
C ALA A 462 -2.09 -4.73 72.32
N TYR A 463 -3.34 -5.01 71.94
CA TYR A 463 -4.51 -4.46 72.62
C TYR A 463 -4.59 -4.92 74.08
N THR A 464 -4.42 -6.22 74.33
CA THR A 464 -4.43 -6.75 75.71
C THR A 464 -3.27 -6.19 76.54
N SER A 465 -2.08 -6.07 75.95
CA SER A 465 -0.92 -5.45 76.60
C SER A 465 -1.19 -4.00 76.96
N ALA A 466 -1.76 -3.22 76.03
CA ALA A 466 -2.13 -1.82 76.28
C ALA A 466 -3.20 -1.69 77.38
N LEU A 467 -4.21 -2.56 77.38
CA LEU A 467 -5.28 -2.56 78.38
C LEU A 467 -4.74 -2.84 79.80
N PHE A 468 -3.92 -3.87 79.96
CA PHE A 468 -3.37 -4.24 81.27
C PHE A 468 -2.21 -3.34 81.72
N SER A 469 -1.50 -2.68 80.80
CA SER A 469 -0.46 -1.68 81.10
C SER A 469 -1.00 -0.45 81.85
N MET A 470 -2.30 -0.18 81.76
CA MET A 470 -2.95 0.96 82.42
C MET A 470 -3.09 0.81 83.94
N SER A 471 -2.82 -0.38 84.51
CA SER A 471 -3.04 -0.66 85.94
C SER A 471 -1.81 -1.28 86.59
N GLY A 472 -1.49 -0.84 87.82
CA GLY A 472 -0.22 -1.15 88.48
C GLY A 472 -0.03 -2.61 88.89
N GLU A 473 -1.12 -3.33 89.14
CA GLU A 473 -1.14 -4.69 89.69
C GLU A 473 -0.80 -5.78 88.64
N TYR A 474 -1.03 -5.50 87.35
CA TYR A 474 -0.80 -6.42 86.24
C TYR A 474 0.57 -6.24 85.56
N ARG A 475 1.45 -5.45 86.18
CA ARG A 475 2.80 -5.19 85.66
C ARG A 475 3.66 -6.46 85.67
N PRO A 476 4.63 -6.59 84.76
CA PRO A 476 5.57 -7.70 84.77
C PRO A 476 6.30 -7.78 86.12
N GLY A 477 6.10 -8.88 86.84
CA GLY A 477 6.60 -9.10 88.21
C GLY A 477 5.58 -8.86 89.34
N GLY A 478 4.35 -8.43 89.04
CA GLY A 478 3.24 -8.32 89.98
C GLY A 478 2.51 -9.65 90.23
N GLU A 479 1.75 -9.74 91.33
CA GLU A 479 1.03 -10.96 91.74
C GLU A 479 0.01 -11.46 90.71
N GLU A 480 -0.57 -10.56 89.89
CA GLU A 480 -1.61 -10.89 88.90
C GLU A 480 -1.11 -10.93 87.45
N PHE A 481 0.21 -10.96 87.21
CA PHE A 481 0.76 -10.98 85.83
C PHE A 481 0.25 -12.15 84.97
N TRP A 482 -0.12 -13.28 85.59
CA TRP A 482 -0.66 -14.45 84.89
C TRP A 482 -2.00 -14.18 84.17
N VAL A 483 -2.78 -13.19 84.63
CA VAL A 483 -4.09 -12.83 84.06
C VAL A 483 -3.96 -12.33 82.61
N TYR A 484 -2.84 -11.70 82.27
CA TYR A 484 -2.52 -11.30 80.89
C TYR A 484 -2.51 -12.50 79.93
N TRP A 485 -1.88 -13.61 80.31
CA TRP A 485 -1.79 -14.80 79.45
C TRP A 485 -3.14 -15.51 79.31
N VAL A 486 -3.90 -15.57 80.40
CA VAL A 486 -5.21 -16.24 80.43
C VAL A 486 -6.29 -15.45 79.67
N THR A 487 -6.11 -14.15 79.48
CA THR A 487 -7.03 -13.32 78.68
C THR A 487 -6.57 -13.15 77.22
N SER A 488 -5.27 -12.99 76.98
CA SER A 488 -4.73 -12.74 75.64
C SER A 488 -4.77 -13.95 74.70
N VAL A 489 -4.48 -15.16 75.21
CA VAL A 489 -4.48 -16.38 74.39
C VAL A 489 -5.88 -16.73 73.88
N PRO A 490 -6.95 -16.75 74.71
CA PRO A 490 -8.30 -17.01 74.22
C PRO A 490 -8.81 -15.97 73.23
N ILE A 491 -8.50 -14.67 73.44
CA ILE A 491 -8.88 -13.61 72.50
C ILE A 491 -8.18 -13.80 71.15
N MET A 492 -6.88 -14.13 71.15
CA MET A 492 -6.15 -14.45 69.93
C MET A 492 -6.77 -15.64 69.19
N VAL A 493 -7.07 -16.72 69.90
CA VAL A 493 -7.70 -17.93 69.34
C VAL A 493 -9.09 -17.61 68.77
N LEU A 494 -9.88 -16.79 69.46
CA LEU A 494 -11.21 -16.38 69.01
C LEU A 494 -11.13 -15.54 67.73
N VAL A 495 -10.25 -14.55 67.66
CA VAL A 495 -10.04 -13.74 66.45
C VAL A 495 -9.61 -14.64 65.29
N PHE A 496 -8.69 -15.57 65.55
CA PHE A 496 -8.26 -16.53 64.55
C PHE A 496 -9.41 -17.44 64.08
N ALA A 497 -10.20 -17.99 65.00
CA ALA A 497 -11.34 -18.84 64.71
C ALA A 497 -12.44 -18.11 63.91
N VAL A 498 -12.74 -16.86 64.25
CA VAL A 498 -13.71 -16.03 63.50
C VAL A 498 -13.21 -15.77 62.08
N THR A 499 -11.94 -15.40 61.91
CA THR A 499 -11.39 -15.16 60.57
C THR A 499 -11.31 -16.44 59.73
N TRP A 500 -11.00 -17.58 60.35
CA TRP A 500 -10.99 -18.88 59.70
C TRP A 500 -12.40 -19.31 59.29
N ALA A 501 -13.40 -19.12 60.17
CA ALA A 501 -14.81 -19.39 59.85
C ALA A 501 -15.32 -18.50 58.70
N MET A 502 -14.97 -17.21 58.69
CA MET A 502 -15.31 -16.29 57.59
C MET A 502 -14.65 -16.70 56.27
N GLN A 503 -13.42 -17.19 56.30
CA GLN A 503 -12.73 -17.69 55.09
C GLN A 503 -13.35 -18.99 54.58
N PHE A 504 -13.67 -19.93 55.48
CA PHE A 504 -14.25 -21.23 55.13
C PHE A 504 -15.68 -21.08 54.58
N GLU A 505 -16.49 -20.18 55.15
CA GLU A 505 -17.84 -19.90 54.66
C GLU A 505 -17.88 -19.21 53.28
N TRP A 506 -16.82 -18.50 52.88
CA TRP A 506 -16.73 -17.86 51.57
C TRP A 506 -16.27 -18.81 50.44
N ASP A 507 -15.41 -19.78 50.73
CA ASP A 507 -14.85 -20.68 49.71
C ASP A 507 -15.83 -21.82 49.32
N GLU A 508 -16.66 -22.30 50.25
CA GLU A 508 -17.64 -23.37 49.96
C GLU A 508 -18.96 -22.85 49.38
N ARG A 509 -19.24 -21.54 49.45
CA ARG A 509 -20.49 -20.95 48.92
C ARG A 509 -20.22 -19.59 48.31
N GLY A 510 -20.02 -19.57 46.99
CA GLY A 510 -20.19 -18.33 46.22
C GLY A 510 -21.51 -17.65 46.58
N GLY A 511 -21.45 -16.41 47.06
CA GLY A 511 -22.60 -15.55 47.28
C GLY A 511 -23.03 -15.42 48.75
N GLY A 512 -22.82 -14.22 49.30
CA GLY A 512 -23.17 -13.83 50.66
C GLY A 512 -24.61 -14.18 51.04
N ARG A 513 -24.75 -14.95 52.13
CA ARG A 513 -26.05 -15.24 52.76
C ARG A 513 -26.14 -14.82 54.22
N TRP A 514 -25.02 -14.44 54.85
CA TRP A 514 -25.01 -14.17 56.29
C TRP A 514 -25.55 -12.78 56.66
N TRP A 515 -25.30 -11.76 55.83
CA TRP A 515 -25.77 -10.38 56.11
C TRP A 515 -27.20 -10.07 55.63
N GLY A 516 -27.86 -10.98 54.89
CA GLY A 516 -29.19 -10.75 54.29
C GLY A 516 -30.40 -11.21 55.12
N ARG A 517 -30.21 -11.77 56.32
CA ARG A 517 -31.31 -12.38 57.10
C ARG A 517 -31.75 -11.64 58.37
N ALA A 518 -31.11 -10.52 58.71
CA ALA A 518 -31.48 -9.74 59.89
C ALA A 518 -32.44 -8.57 59.61
N ILE A 519 -32.76 -8.25 58.35
CA ILE A 519 -33.69 -7.17 58.00
C ILE A 519 -34.69 -7.71 56.97
N MET A 520 -35.75 -8.34 57.46
CA MET A 520 -37.11 -8.46 56.88
C MET A 520 -37.76 -9.77 57.34
N THR A 521 -38.18 -9.80 58.62
CA THR A 521 -39.38 -10.53 59.02
C THR A 521 -40.35 -9.51 59.59
N GLY A 522 -41.10 -8.90 58.68
CA GLY A 522 -42.12 -7.89 58.96
C GLY A 522 -43.27 -8.01 57.97
N ASN A 523 -44.00 -9.12 58.07
CA ASN A 523 -45.45 -9.26 57.87
C ASN A 523 -46.12 -8.88 56.51
N ARG A 524 -47.09 -9.74 56.12
CA ARG A 524 -48.09 -9.63 55.03
C ARG A 524 -47.52 -9.90 53.63
N GLY A 525 -47.95 -10.90 52.87
CA GLY A 525 -49.31 -11.41 52.66
C GLY A 525 -49.70 -11.07 51.22
N GLY A 526 -49.68 -12.03 50.29
CA GLY A 526 -50.04 -11.74 48.90
C GLY A 526 -49.77 -12.87 47.90
N LYS A 527 -50.84 -13.57 47.54
CA LYS A 527 -51.09 -14.47 46.39
C LYS A 527 -50.45 -14.05 45.03
N GLY A 528 -50.14 -15.07 44.21
CA GLY A 528 -50.11 -15.03 42.73
C GLY A 528 -48.79 -15.57 42.14
N SER A 529 -48.70 -16.81 41.61
CA SER A 529 -49.16 -17.33 40.31
C SER A 529 -48.32 -16.91 39.08
N GLY A 530 -47.83 -17.90 38.32
CA GLY A 530 -47.22 -17.80 36.97
C GLY A 530 -45.80 -18.38 36.94
N ASP A 531 -45.57 -19.66 36.65
CA ASP A 531 -45.69 -20.41 35.38
C ASP A 531 -44.63 -20.04 34.32
N ARG A 532 -44.00 -21.09 33.75
CA ARG A 532 -43.13 -21.18 32.55
C ARG A 532 -41.70 -20.61 32.63
N ASP A 533 -40.65 -21.21 32.06
CA ASP A 533 -40.54 -22.39 31.20
C ASP A 533 -39.13 -23.02 31.30
N ARG A 534 -39.10 -24.34 31.08
CA ARG A 534 -37.91 -25.13 30.72
C ARG A 534 -37.28 -24.59 29.43
N VAL A 535 -35.98 -24.78 29.23
CA VAL A 535 -35.44 -25.70 28.20
C VAL A 535 -33.96 -25.97 28.50
N GLN A 536 -33.65 -27.24 28.77
CA GLN A 536 -32.33 -27.83 28.67
C GLN A 536 -31.90 -27.89 27.20
N TRP A 537 -30.61 -27.67 26.93
CA TRP A 537 -29.87 -28.50 25.98
C TRP A 537 -28.45 -28.70 26.50
N GLY A 538 -28.17 -29.94 26.91
CA GLY A 538 -26.85 -30.50 26.78
C GLY A 538 -26.73 -31.14 25.40
N GLU A 539 -25.54 -31.14 24.83
CA GLU A 539 -24.78 -32.39 24.66
C GLU A 539 -23.39 -32.11 24.10
N LYS A 540 -22.44 -32.92 24.58
CA LYS A 540 -21.17 -33.19 23.90
C LYS A 540 -21.45 -34.07 22.69
N LYS A 541 -20.94 -33.69 21.52
CA LYS A 541 -20.02 -34.50 20.71
C LYS A 541 -19.42 -33.65 19.60
#